data_AF-A0A7W0Y5F6-F1
#
_entry.id   AF-A0A7W0Y5F6-F1
#
_cell.length_a   1.000
_cell.length_b   1.000
_cell.length_c   1.000
_cell.angle_alpha   90.00
_cell.angle_beta   90.00
_cell.angle_gamma   90.00
#
_symmetry.space_group_name_H-M   'P 1'
#
loop_
_entity.id
_entity.type
_entity.pdbx_description
1 polymer ?
#
loop_
_entity_poly.entity_id
_entity_poly.type
_entity_poly.pdbx_seq_one_letter_code
_entity_poly.pdbx_strand_id
1 'polypeptide(L)'
;MRSSWLLGWSILLLGCGMDAEVEDDDYSWADGKADGTSSVNIAGTNLDVDLTGLTAVATIDLERNGNVALEVGGLAITAVHDDRGNRRFKIQNGTLLVSSVRGDLVIEYGFAKHAMADGLLPGGSTVIWPYFCGNLFPCHSQPADGTTFTLALSGVPDGKTAVFPESIDTEAPPYMLA
;
A
#
# COMPACT_ATOMS: atom_id res chain seq x y z
N MET A 1 18.33 42.10 56.91
CA MET A 1 18.72 40.85 57.60
C MET A 1 17.82 39.73 57.11
N ARG A 2 18.42 38.65 56.55
CA ARG A 2 17.88 37.27 56.36
C ARG A 2 16.74 37.08 55.33
N SER A 3 16.98 36.40 54.19
CA SER A 3 16.88 34.93 53.93
C SER A 3 15.41 34.47 53.87
N SER A 4 14.91 33.57 53.02
CA SER A 4 15.39 32.70 51.94
C SER A 4 14.13 32.04 51.31
N TRP A 5 14.21 31.60 50.03
CA TRP A 5 13.69 30.32 49.46
C TRP A 5 12.17 29.98 49.62
N LEU A 6 11.40 29.58 48.60
CA LEU A 6 11.58 28.49 47.63
C LEU A 6 10.73 28.76 46.37
N LEU A 7 11.32 28.65 45.18
CA LEU A 7 10.59 28.36 43.93
C LEU A 7 10.29 26.86 43.90
N GLY A 8 9.01 26.49 43.78
CA GLY A 8 8.57 25.13 43.51
C GLY A 8 8.01 25.02 42.10
N TRP A 9 8.78 24.39 41.21
CA TRP A 9 8.36 23.86 39.91
C TRP A 9 7.21 22.86 40.05
N SER A 10 6.27 22.87 39.09
CA SER A 10 5.64 21.63 38.62
C SER A 10 5.18 21.79 37.17
N ILE A 11 5.73 20.91 36.36
CA ILE A 11 5.59 20.74 34.91
C ILE A 11 4.39 19.83 34.65
N LEU A 12 3.54 20.18 33.69
CA LEU A 12 2.69 19.23 32.96
C LEU A 12 2.77 19.59 31.47
N LEU A 13 3.77 19.04 30.79
CA LEU A 13 3.79 18.97 29.33
C LEU A 13 2.93 17.77 28.93
N LEU A 14 1.76 18.04 28.36
CA LEU A 14 1.03 17.06 27.55
C LEU A 14 1.87 16.76 26.31
N GLY A 15 2.56 15.62 26.32
CA GLY A 15 3.16 15.05 25.12
C GLY A 15 2.06 14.42 24.28
N CYS A 16 1.62 15.10 23.21
CA CYS A 16 0.97 14.43 22.09
C CYS A 16 2.06 13.58 21.41
N GLY A 17 1.88 12.26 21.40
CA GLY A 17 2.68 11.37 20.57
C GLY A 17 2.44 11.73 19.11
N MET A 18 3.39 12.47 18.53
CA MET A 18 3.50 12.59 17.09
C MET A 18 4.09 11.27 16.62
N ASP A 19 3.34 10.49 15.86
CA ASP A 19 3.91 9.42 15.04
C ASP A 19 5.08 10.03 14.25
N ALA A 20 6.29 9.61 14.58
CA ALA A 20 7.48 10.12 13.93
C ALA A 20 7.50 9.57 12.51
N GLU A 21 7.11 10.40 11.54
CA GLU A 21 7.39 10.12 10.14
C GLU A 21 8.91 9.92 9.97
N VAL A 22 9.31 8.83 9.34
CA VAL A 22 10.73 8.64 9.01
C VAL A 22 11.06 9.58 7.85
N GLU A 23 11.83 10.62 8.13
CA GLU A 23 12.32 11.58 7.14
C GLU A 23 13.40 10.94 6.26
N ASP A 24 13.00 10.44 5.10
CA ASP A 24 13.89 10.19 3.97
C ASP A 24 13.42 11.10 2.82
N ASP A 25 14.04 12.28 2.70
CA ASP A 25 13.72 13.35 1.73
C ASP A 25 14.36 13.17 0.35
N ASP A 26 15.06 12.05 0.14
CA ASP A 26 15.77 11.75 -1.10
C ASP A 26 14.88 11.08 -2.17
N TYR A 27 13.89 11.83 -2.66
CA TYR A 27 13.20 11.51 -3.91
C TYR A 27 13.97 11.98 -5.14
N SER A 28 15.29 12.22 -5.04
CA SER A 28 16.08 12.68 -6.18
C SER A 28 16.08 11.66 -7.32
N TRP A 29 15.85 10.38 -7.06
CA TRP A 29 15.63 9.37 -8.10
C TRP A 29 14.35 9.60 -8.93
N ALA A 30 13.39 10.39 -8.42
CA ALA A 30 12.12 10.71 -9.08
C ALA A 30 12.17 12.01 -9.90
N ASP A 31 13.35 12.59 -10.15
CA ASP A 31 13.60 13.88 -10.81
C ASP A 31 13.34 13.92 -12.33
N GLY A 32 12.54 12.98 -12.85
CA GLY A 32 12.03 13.03 -14.21
C GLY A 32 12.93 12.37 -15.25
N LYS A 33 13.94 11.59 -14.83
CA LYS A 33 14.64 10.61 -15.68
C LYS A 33 14.49 9.16 -15.25
N ALA A 34 13.83 8.88 -14.13
CA ALA A 34 13.37 7.54 -13.84
C ALA A 34 12.18 7.23 -14.73
N ASP A 35 12.46 6.51 -15.82
CA ASP A 35 11.55 5.50 -16.30
C ASP A 35 11.12 4.69 -15.07
N GLY A 36 9.84 4.82 -14.67
CA GLY A 36 9.25 4.43 -13.38
C GLY A 36 9.31 2.93 -13.06
N THR A 37 10.51 2.38 -13.01
CA THR A 37 10.81 1.00 -12.71
C THR A 37 11.24 0.93 -11.25
N SER A 38 10.53 0.12 -10.49
CA SER A 38 10.97 -0.27 -9.15
C SER A 38 12.42 -0.77 -9.23
N SER A 39 13.25 -0.41 -8.24
CA SER A 39 14.64 -0.90 -8.17
C SER A 39 14.73 -2.36 -7.65
N VAL A 40 13.57 -2.90 -7.26
CA VAL A 40 13.37 -4.20 -6.63
C VAL A 40 12.12 -4.86 -7.18
N ASN A 41 12.15 -6.18 -7.34
CA ASN A 41 10.95 -6.94 -7.72
C ASN A 41 10.10 -7.26 -6.49
N ILE A 42 8.85 -7.58 -6.75
CA ILE A 42 7.88 -8.05 -5.76
C ILE A 42 7.93 -9.58 -5.74
N ALA A 43 8.14 -10.17 -4.58
CA ALA A 43 8.12 -11.61 -4.37
C ALA A 43 6.71 -12.12 -4.01
N GLY A 44 5.94 -11.30 -3.29
CA GLY A 44 4.61 -11.65 -2.80
C GLY A 44 3.72 -10.43 -2.66
N THR A 45 2.43 -10.62 -2.91
CA THR A 45 1.38 -9.62 -2.70
C THR A 45 0.28 -10.25 -1.85
N ASN A 46 0.15 -9.76 -0.62
CA ASN A 46 -0.83 -10.23 0.33
C ASN A 46 -1.93 -9.17 0.49
N LEU A 47 -3.18 -9.53 0.25
CA LEU A 47 -4.32 -8.61 0.24
C LEU A 47 -5.31 -8.97 1.33
N ASP A 48 -5.64 -8.01 2.19
CA ASP A 48 -6.78 -8.07 3.11
C ASP A 48 -7.82 -7.03 2.66
N VAL A 49 -8.97 -7.50 2.18
CA VAL A 49 -9.98 -6.67 1.50
C VAL A 49 -11.30 -6.68 2.27
N ASP A 50 -11.81 -5.49 2.58
CA ASP A 50 -13.18 -5.28 3.07
C ASP A 50 -14.08 -4.75 1.95
N LEU A 51 -14.99 -5.58 1.47
CA LEU A 51 -15.95 -5.22 0.42
C LEU A 51 -17.08 -4.28 0.89
N THR A 52 -17.33 -4.22 2.20
CA THR A 52 -18.34 -3.31 2.76
C THR A 52 -17.78 -1.89 2.83
N GLY A 53 -16.57 -1.74 3.38
CA GLY A 53 -15.84 -0.47 3.45
C GLY A 53 -15.24 0.00 2.12
N LEU A 54 -15.05 -0.92 1.16
CA LEU A 54 -14.23 -0.69 -0.05
C LEU A 54 -12.81 -0.21 0.32
N THR A 55 -12.25 -0.85 1.34
CA THR A 55 -10.92 -0.58 1.88
C THR A 55 -10.11 -1.86 1.90
N ALA A 56 -8.81 -1.73 1.80
CA ALA A 56 -7.91 -2.86 1.82
C ALA A 56 -6.53 -2.49 2.38
N VAL A 57 -5.81 -3.54 2.79
CA VAL A 57 -4.40 -3.50 3.13
C VAL A 57 -3.67 -4.41 2.15
N ALA A 58 -2.66 -3.87 1.48
CA ALA A 58 -1.72 -4.66 0.69
C ALA A 58 -0.39 -4.71 1.41
N THR A 59 0.09 -5.92 1.72
CA THR A 59 1.45 -6.17 2.18
C THR A 59 2.25 -6.72 1.00
N ILE A 60 3.27 -5.95 0.59
CA ILE A 60 4.11 -6.24 -0.56
C ILE A 60 5.45 -6.75 -0.07
N ASP A 61 5.73 -8.01 -0.35
CA ASP A 61 6.97 -8.68 0.01
C ASP A 61 7.99 -8.37 -1.09
N LEU A 62 9.11 -7.76 -0.72
CA LEU A 62 10.16 -7.37 -1.66
C LEU A 62 11.25 -8.43 -1.71
N GLU A 63 11.80 -8.72 -2.90
CA GLU A 63 12.97 -9.62 -3.02
C GLU A 63 14.19 -9.10 -2.24
N ARG A 64 14.27 -7.77 -2.07
CA ARG A 64 15.27 -7.06 -1.26
C ARG A 64 14.78 -5.64 -0.97
N ASN A 65 15.42 -4.99 -0.01
CA ASN A 65 15.21 -3.56 0.29
C ASN A 65 15.52 -2.68 -0.93
N GLY A 66 14.75 -1.60 -1.12
CA GLY A 66 15.02 -0.63 -2.19
C GLY A 66 13.88 0.37 -2.43
N ASN A 67 13.96 1.07 -3.56
CA ASN A 67 12.93 2.00 -4.02
C ASN A 67 11.84 1.23 -4.77
N VAL A 68 10.58 1.51 -4.43
CA VAL A 68 9.39 0.84 -4.96
C VAL A 68 8.56 1.82 -5.79
N ALA A 69 8.10 1.35 -6.95
CA ALA A 69 7.15 2.04 -7.81
C ALA A 69 5.97 1.12 -8.14
N LEU A 70 4.74 1.52 -7.79
CA LEU A 70 3.52 0.71 -7.97
C LEU A 70 2.41 1.55 -8.59
N GLU A 71 1.67 0.97 -9.54
CA GLU A 71 0.44 1.53 -10.08
C GLU A 71 -0.66 1.55 -9.01
N VAL A 72 -1.24 2.73 -8.79
CA VAL A 72 -2.29 3.00 -7.78
C VAL A 72 -3.34 3.97 -8.31
N GLY A 73 -3.44 4.14 -9.63
CA GLY A 73 -4.23 5.20 -10.27
C GLY A 73 -5.71 5.22 -9.91
N GLY A 74 -6.30 4.06 -9.56
CA GLY A 74 -7.68 3.94 -9.10
C GLY A 74 -7.84 3.83 -7.59
N LEU A 75 -6.77 4.01 -6.81
CA LEU A 75 -6.76 3.80 -5.37
C LEU A 75 -6.64 5.13 -4.61
N ALA A 76 -7.27 5.18 -3.44
CA ALA A 76 -7.10 6.24 -2.46
C ALA A 76 -6.12 5.77 -1.37
N ILE A 77 -4.83 6.04 -1.53
CA ILE A 77 -3.80 5.65 -0.55
C ILE A 77 -3.95 6.47 0.73
N THR A 78 -4.10 5.81 1.88
CA THR A 78 -4.30 6.45 3.19
C THR A 78 -3.07 6.36 4.08
N ALA A 79 -2.32 5.26 4.01
CA ALA A 79 -1.08 5.08 4.75
C ALA A 79 -0.10 4.19 3.98
N VAL A 80 1.18 4.43 4.21
CA VAL A 80 2.28 3.58 3.73
C VAL A 80 3.27 3.43 4.87
N HIS A 81 3.61 2.19 5.22
CA HIS A 81 4.61 1.90 6.25
C HIS A 81 5.51 0.72 5.84
N ASP A 82 6.68 0.66 6.45
CA ASP A 82 7.57 -0.50 6.39
C ASP A 82 7.97 -0.92 7.82
N ASP A 83 8.92 -1.85 7.98
CA ASP A 83 9.38 -2.34 9.29
C ASP A 83 9.89 -1.22 10.24
N ARG A 84 10.20 -0.04 9.71
CA ARG A 84 10.66 1.12 10.47
C ARG A 84 9.55 2.10 10.83
N GLY A 85 8.32 1.85 10.37
CA GLY A 85 7.15 2.69 10.58
C GLY A 85 6.73 3.48 9.34
N ASN A 86 6.04 4.61 9.59
CA ASN A 86 5.42 5.41 8.53
C ASN A 86 6.44 5.93 7.52
N ARG A 87 6.10 5.75 6.25
CA ARG A 87 6.92 6.17 5.11
C ARG A 87 6.28 7.37 4.44
N ARG A 88 7.09 8.38 4.14
CA ARG A 88 6.70 9.37 3.13
C ARG A 88 6.57 8.65 1.78
N PHE A 89 5.66 9.13 0.95
CA PHE A 89 5.50 8.65 -0.41
C PHE A 89 5.06 9.80 -1.32
N LYS A 90 5.17 9.57 -2.63
CA LYS A 90 4.64 10.47 -3.65
C LYS A 90 3.76 9.68 -4.62
N ILE A 91 2.63 10.25 -5.00
CA ILE A 91 1.86 9.74 -6.14
C ILE A 91 2.13 10.66 -7.33
N GLN A 92 2.63 10.09 -8.43
CA GLN A 92 2.91 10.80 -9.67
C GLN A 92 2.37 10.00 -10.85
N ASN A 93 1.49 10.61 -11.63
CA ASN A 93 0.87 9.98 -12.81
C ASN A 93 0.24 8.60 -12.51
N GLY A 94 -0.43 8.45 -11.36
CA GLY A 94 -1.04 7.18 -10.95
C GLY A 94 -0.05 6.13 -10.46
N THR A 95 1.22 6.49 -10.24
CA THR A 95 2.25 5.62 -9.65
C THR A 95 2.60 6.10 -8.25
N LEU A 96 2.53 5.21 -7.27
CA LEU A 96 3.05 5.34 -5.92
C LEU A 96 4.56 5.14 -5.95
N LEU A 97 5.31 6.10 -5.40
CA LEU A 97 6.75 6.09 -5.31
C LEU A 97 7.16 6.12 -3.83
N VAL A 98 7.90 5.12 -3.39
CA VAL A 98 8.38 4.99 -2.00
C VAL A 98 9.88 4.71 -2.02
N SER A 99 10.65 5.56 -1.34
CA SER A 99 12.11 5.44 -1.28
C SER A 99 12.58 4.56 -0.13
N SER A 100 13.69 3.86 -0.35
CA SER A 100 14.49 3.19 0.67
C SER A 100 13.70 2.21 1.55
N VAL A 101 12.71 1.52 1.01
CA VAL A 101 11.85 0.56 1.74
C VAL A 101 12.70 -0.56 2.33
N ARG A 102 12.37 -0.97 3.57
CA ARG A 102 12.99 -2.11 4.24
C ARG A 102 11.97 -3.09 4.78
N GLY A 103 12.19 -4.38 4.52
CA GLY A 103 11.21 -5.41 4.83
C GLY A 103 9.97 -5.28 3.95
N ASP A 104 8.82 -5.65 4.50
CA ASP A 104 7.56 -5.61 3.77
C ASP A 104 7.06 -4.16 3.65
N LEU A 105 6.50 -3.82 2.50
CA LEU A 105 5.82 -2.55 2.29
C LEU A 105 4.32 -2.74 2.52
N VAL A 106 3.78 -2.10 3.54
CA VAL A 106 2.35 -2.16 3.83
C VAL A 106 1.68 -0.88 3.36
N ILE A 107 0.61 -1.03 2.59
CA ILE A 107 -0.14 0.05 1.95
C ILE A 107 -1.60 -0.09 2.33
N GLU A 108 -2.13 0.89 3.04
CA GLU A 108 -3.55 1.01 3.33
C GLU A 108 -4.22 1.90 2.27
N TYR A 109 -5.36 1.46 1.74
CA TYR A 109 -6.02 2.17 0.67
C TYR A 109 -7.53 1.92 0.60
N GLY A 110 -8.24 2.87 0.00
CA GLY A 110 -9.60 2.68 -0.52
C GLY A 110 -9.58 2.36 -2.02
N PHE A 111 -10.58 1.64 -2.50
CA PHE A 111 -10.80 1.37 -3.92
C PHE A 111 -12.27 1.62 -4.29
N ALA A 112 -12.58 1.60 -5.59
CA ALA A 112 -13.91 1.93 -6.07
C ALA A 112 -14.52 0.79 -6.90
N LYS A 113 -15.82 0.90 -7.14
CA LYS A 113 -16.52 0.12 -8.18
C LYS A 113 -16.42 0.84 -9.51
N HIS A 114 -16.24 0.07 -10.56
CA HIS A 114 -16.02 0.56 -11.91
C HIS A 114 -17.18 0.19 -12.84
N ALA A 115 -17.65 1.15 -13.63
CA ALA A 115 -18.70 0.90 -14.63
C ALA A 115 -18.20 0.10 -15.84
N MET A 116 -16.88 0.15 -16.07
CA MET A 116 -16.18 -0.55 -17.15
C MET A 116 -15.46 -1.78 -16.58
N ALA A 117 -15.06 -2.70 -17.47
CA ALA A 117 -14.33 -3.92 -17.11
C ALA A 117 -12.84 -3.62 -16.86
N ASP A 118 -12.57 -2.79 -15.86
CA ASP A 118 -11.24 -2.31 -15.48
C ASP A 118 -11.04 -2.24 -13.95
N GLY A 119 -11.77 -3.05 -13.18
CA GLY A 119 -11.68 -3.10 -11.72
C GLY A 119 -12.75 -3.99 -11.10
N LEU A 120 -13.17 -3.67 -9.87
CA LEU A 120 -14.34 -4.28 -9.23
C LEU A 120 -15.63 -3.76 -9.89
N LEU A 121 -16.44 -4.64 -10.46
CA LEU A 121 -17.71 -4.30 -11.07
C LEU A 121 -18.84 -4.17 -10.03
N PRO A 122 -19.93 -3.42 -10.31
CA PRO A 122 -21.10 -3.34 -9.46
C PRO A 122 -21.74 -4.70 -9.12
N GLY A 123 -21.56 -5.69 -10.00
CA GLY A 123 -22.02 -7.07 -9.80
C GLY A 123 -21.15 -7.93 -8.89
N GLY A 124 -19.96 -7.44 -8.48
CA GLY A 124 -19.03 -8.14 -7.57
C GLY A 124 -17.88 -8.87 -8.26
N SER A 125 -17.92 -9.07 -9.58
CA SER A 125 -16.79 -9.64 -10.34
C SER A 125 -15.68 -8.62 -10.54
N THR A 126 -14.44 -9.08 -10.72
CA THR A 126 -13.28 -8.25 -11.05
C THR A 126 -12.79 -8.55 -12.46
N VAL A 127 -12.35 -7.51 -13.18
CA VAL A 127 -11.62 -7.63 -14.45
C VAL A 127 -10.51 -6.59 -14.44
N ILE A 128 -9.26 -7.04 -14.34
CA ILE A 128 -8.09 -6.15 -14.22
C ILE A 128 -7.03 -6.35 -15.32
N TRP A 129 -7.26 -7.31 -16.23
CA TRP A 129 -6.37 -7.57 -17.36
C TRP A 129 -6.51 -6.50 -18.45
N PRO A 130 -5.41 -6.12 -19.14
CA PRO A 130 -4.02 -6.48 -18.86
C PRO A 130 -3.32 -5.51 -17.90
N TYR A 131 -3.86 -4.30 -17.74
CA TYR A 131 -3.13 -3.13 -17.21
C TYR A 131 -3.93 -2.35 -16.16
N PHE A 132 -4.91 -2.98 -15.51
CA PHE A 132 -5.83 -2.30 -14.60
C PHE A 132 -5.75 -2.83 -13.17
N CYS A 133 -4.69 -3.58 -12.81
CA CYS A 133 -4.51 -4.04 -11.43
C CYS A 133 -4.45 -2.86 -10.45
N GLY A 134 -3.88 -1.72 -10.86
CA GLY A 134 -3.82 -0.48 -10.08
C GLY A 134 -5.17 0.21 -9.82
N ASN A 135 -6.28 -0.36 -10.31
CA ASN A 135 -7.64 0.05 -9.93
C ASN A 135 -8.22 -0.81 -8.79
N LEU A 136 -7.55 -1.89 -8.41
CA LEU A 136 -7.99 -2.83 -7.38
C LEU A 136 -6.97 -3.00 -6.24
N PHE A 137 -5.67 -2.99 -6.55
CA PHE A 137 -4.60 -3.09 -5.56
C PHE A 137 -3.27 -2.50 -6.10
N PRO A 138 -2.34 -2.08 -5.22
CA PRO A 138 -1.02 -1.60 -5.64
C PRO A 138 -0.25 -2.71 -6.37
N CYS A 139 0.16 -2.48 -7.61
CA CYS A 139 0.78 -3.51 -8.45
C CYS A 139 1.80 -2.91 -9.42
N HIS A 140 2.51 -3.75 -10.16
CA HIS A 140 3.21 -3.35 -11.37
C HIS A 140 2.66 -4.20 -12.53
N SER A 141 1.89 -3.63 -13.46
CA SER A 141 1.04 -4.42 -14.37
C SER A 141 1.78 -5.20 -15.46
N GLN A 142 3.11 -5.26 -15.40
CA GLN A 142 3.95 -5.93 -16.37
C GLN A 142 3.67 -7.45 -16.37
N PRO A 143 3.19 -8.04 -17.49
CA PRO A 143 2.83 -9.46 -17.52
C PRO A 143 3.98 -10.45 -17.28
N ALA A 144 5.22 -9.98 -17.41
CA ALA A 144 6.42 -10.77 -17.16
C ALA A 144 6.82 -10.82 -15.68
N ASP A 145 6.21 -9.99 -14.85
CA ASP A 145 6.45 -9.99 -13.42
C ASP A 145 5.71 -11.18 -12.80
N GLY A 146 6.44 -12.00 -12.07
CA GLY A 146 5.91 -13.11 -11.30
C GLY A 146 5.88 -12.73 -9.83
N THR A 147 4.73 -12.88 -9.18
CA THR A 147 4.60 -12.74 -7.73
C THR A 147 3.66 -13.81 -7.20
N THR A 148 3.82 -14.17 -5.93
CA THR A 148 2.85 -15.02 -5.23
C THR A 148 1.72 -14.16 -4.67
N PHE A 149 0.55 -14.77 -4.44
CA PHE A 149 -0.62 -14.05 -3.95
C PHE A 149 -1.26 -14.73 -2.76
N THR A 150 -1.75 -13.92 -1.82
CA THR A 150 -2.78 -14.33 -0.86
C THR A 150 -3.90 -13.30 -0.84
N LEU A 151 -5.14 -13.77 -0.68
CA LEU A 151 -6.32 -12.93 -0.56
C LEU A 151 -7.16 -13.36 0.65
N ALA A 152 -7.33 -12.43 1.58
CA ALA A 152 -8.35 -12.47 2.62
C ALA A 152 -9.48 -11.52 2.23
N LEU A 153 -10.71 -12.01 2.31
CA LEU A 153 -11.89 -11.24 1.93
C LEU A 153 -12.91 -11.18 3.07
N SER A 154 -13.29 -9.97 3.43
CA SER A 154 -14.33 -9.68 4.41
C SER A 154 -15.42 -8.79 3.82
N GLY A 155 -16.50 -8.58 4.57
CA GLY A 155 -17.59 -7.69 4.14
C GLY A 155 -18.39 -8.19 2.94
N VAL A 156 -18.41 -9.50 2.66
CA VAL A 156 -19.24 -10.11 1.62
C VAL A 156 -20.73 -9.85 1.93
N PRO A 157 -21.51 -9.27 1.01
CA PRO A 157 -22.92 -8.92 1.28
C PRO A 157 -23.77 -10.14 1.66
N ASP A 158 -24.75 -9.92 2.53
CA ASP A 158 -25.70 -10.95 2.94
C ASP A 158 -26.37 -11.63 1.75
N GLY A 159 -26.47 -12.97 1.81
CA GLY A 159 -27.04 -13.78 0.74
C GLY A 159 -26.15 -13.90 -0.50
N LYS A 160 -24.90 -13.45 -0.45
CA LYS A 160 -23.87 -13.70 -1.46
C LYS A 160 -22.81 -14.67 -0.96
N THR A 161 -22.11 -15.27 -1.90
CA THR A 161 -20.95 -16.13 -1.67
C THR A 161 -19.82 -15.57 -2.51
N ALA A 162 -18.68 -15.31 -1.89
CA ALA A 162 -17.47 -14.96 -2.62
C ALA A 162 -16.83 -16.21 -3.21
N VAL A 163 -16.29 -16.09 -4.42
CA VAL A 163 -15.60 -17.17 -5.13
C VAL A 163 -14.28 -16.61 -5.62
N PHE A 164 -13.19 -17.06 -4.99
CA PHE A 164 -11.83 -16.63 -5.24
C PHE A 164 -10.87 -17.72 -4.72
N PRO A 165 -9.71 -17.94 -5.36
CA PRO A 165 -8.58 -18.58 -4.71
C PRO A 165 -8.11 -17.81 -3.46
N GLU A 166 -7.91 -18.47 -2.32
CA GLU A 166 -7.31 -17.80 -1.16
C GLU A 166 -5.80 -17.55 -1.35
N SER A 167 -5.16 -18.29 -2.25
CA SER A 167 -3.73 -18.18 -2.56
C SER A 167 -3.38 -18.63 -3.98
N ILE A 168 -2.26 -18.10 -4.47
CA ILE A 168 -1.53 -18.62 -5.63
C ILE A 168 -0.05 -18.73 -5.21
N ASP A 169 0.35 -19.95 -4.87
CA ASP A 169 1.69 -20.26 -4.33
C ASP A 169 2.80 -20.30 -5.39
N THR A 170 2.43 -20.22 -6.68
CA THR A 170 3.36 -20.13 -7.80
C THR A 170 3.35 -18.72 -8.37
N GLU A 171 4.51 -18.24 -8.84
CA GLU A 171 4.60 -16.95 -9.50
C GLU A 171 3.55 -16.79 -10.60
N ALA A 172 2.72 -15.77 -10.46
CA ALA A 172 1.69 -15.41 -11.41
C ALA A 172 1.80 -13.92 -11.79
N PRO A 173 1.48 -13.58 -13.04
CA PRO A 173 1.28 -12.21 -13.46
C PRO A 173 0.29 -11.44 -12.55
N PRO A 174 0.53 -10.14 -12.31
CA PRO A 174 -0.22 -9.36 -11.34
C PRO A 174 -1.67 -9.02 -11.71
N TYR A 175 -2.17 -9.52 -12.83
CA TYR A 175 -3.58 -9.49 -13.16
C TYR A 175 -4.33 -10.78 -12.79
N MET A 176 -3.61 -11.83 -12.37
CA MET A 176 -4.17 -13.08 -11.85
C MET A 176 -4.08 -13.06 -10.33
N LEU A 177 -4.88 -12.21 -9.68
CA LEU A 177 -5.00 -12.24 -8.22
C LEU A 177 -5.51 -13.62 -7.76
N ALA A 178 -5.10 -14.02 -6.56
CA ALA A 178 -5.73 -15.08 -5.80
C ALA A 178 -7.21 -14.71 -5.59
#